data_AF-A0AAD9YWS8-F1
#
_entry.id   AF-A0AAD9YWS8-F1
#
_cell.length_a   1.000
_cell.length_b   1.000
_cell.length_c   1.000
_cell.angle_alpha   90.00
_cell.angle_beta   90.00
_cell.angle_gamma   90.00
#
_symmetry.space_group_name_H-M   'P 1'
#
loop_
_entity.id
_entity.type
_entity.pdbx_description
1 polymer ?
#
loop_
_entity_poly.entity_id
_entity_poly.type
_entity_poly.pdbx_seq_one_letter_code
_entity_poly.pdbx_strand_id
1 'polypeptide(L)'
;MVQLEEVEDQELDQVQPGPIDDTAYDSADFTDTESELSDDDQISAAPQESISDRILALKDILPPRTRRYLSSTLQSTSGLIQKGAWFGGKGLWTLSTGALMLMVPFAIALVEEQQIVEQEKEIKAREGAGEILTPGVGTGKGL
;
A
#
# COMPACT_ATOMS: atom_id res chain seq x y z
N MET A 1 2.86 -10.09 44.42
CA MET A 1 4.22 -10.67 44.33
C MET A 1 4.17 -11.69 43.20
N VAL A 2 5.00 -11.55 42.17
CA VAL A 2 4.98 -12.42 40.98
C VAL A 2 6.05 -13.48 41.18
N GLN A 3 5.69 -14.76 41.03
CA GLN A 3 6.63 -15.88 41.10
C GLN A 3 7.27 -16.05 39.72
N LEU A 4 8.59 -16.07 39.68
CA LEU A 4 9.35 -16.38 38.48
C LEU A 4 9.65 -17.89 38.51
N GLU A 5 9.14 -18.60 37.52
CA GLU A 5 9.48 -19.99 37.25
C GLU A 5 10.60 -19.99 36.20
N GLU A 6 11.79 -20.41 36.61
CA GLU A 6 12.94 -20.56 35.72
C GLU A 6 12.76 -21.87 34.95
N VAL A 7 12.63 -21.78 33.64
CA VAL A 7 12.58 -22.93 32.73
C VAL A 7 14.01 -23.16 32.26
N GLU A 8 14.63 -24.27 32.69
CA GLU A 8 15.96 -24.67 32.23
C GLU A 8 15.88 -25.19 30.78
N ASP A 9 16.70 -24.61 29.89
CA ASP A 9 16.74 -24.96 28.46
C ASP A 9 17.46 -26.31 28.24
N GLN A 10 16.70 -27.35 27.90
CA GLN A 10 17.20 -28.72 27.67
C GLN A 10 18.18 -28.85 26.47
N GLU A 11 18.41 -27.79 25.69
CA GLU A 11 19.42 -27.81 24.61
C GLU A 11 20.85 -27.49 25.08
N LEU A 12 21.05 -27.04 26.33
CA LEU A 12 22.38 -26.75 26.88
C LEU A 12 23.17 -28.01 27.26
N ASP A 13 22.50 -29.16 27.45
CA ASP A 13 23.13 -30.43 27.86
C ASP A 13 23.61 -31.31 26.69
N GLN A 14 23.49 -30.85 25.43
CA GLN A 14 24.07 -31.59 24.30
C GLN A 14 25.59 -31.49 24.30
N VAL A 15 26.25 -32.57 24.73
CA VAL A 15 27.70 -32.77 24.64
C VAL A 15 28.13 -32.68 23.18
N GLN A 16 28.81 -31.59 22.83
CA GLN A 16 29.40 -31.40 21.50
C GLN A 16 30.62 -32.33 21.36
N PRO A 17 30.67 -33.20 20.33
CA PRO A 17 31.87 -33.98 20.07
C PRO A 17 33.00 -33.05 19.63
N GLY A 18 34.11 -33.05 20.38
CA GLY A 18 35.28 -32.24 20.08
C GLY A 18 35.98 -32.67 18.78
N PRO A 19 36.88 -31.82 18.24
CA PRO A 19 37.58 -32.09 16.98
C PRO A 19 38.36 -33.40 16.99
N ILE A 20 38.19 -34.18 15.91
CA ILE A 20 38.97 -35.38 15.60
C ILE A 20 40.26 -34.91 14.91
N ASP A 21 41.40 -35.14 15.54
CA ASP A 21 42.72 -34.75 15.04
C ASP A 21 43.34 -35.91 14.26
N ASP A 22 43.07 -35.95 12.95
CA ASP A 22 43.66 -36.93 12.03
C ASP A 22 44.62 -36.20 11.07
N THR A 23 45.77 -35.79 11.59
CA THR A 23 46.93 -35.43 10.78
C THR A 23 47.50 -36.68 10.10
N ALA A 24 47.11 -36.96 8.86
CA ALA A 24 47.76 -37.95 8.02
C ALA A 24 47.74 -37.54 6.53
N TYR A 25 48.91 -37.11 6.06
CA TYR A 25 49.46 -37.33 4.72
C TYR A 25 48.46 -37.69 3.59
N ASP A 26 48.23 -36.75 2.67
CA ASP A 26 48.65 -36.99 1.28
C ASP A 26 48.86 -35.67 0.53
N SER A 27 50.13 -35.36 0.33
CA SER A 27 50.64 -34.30 -0.53
C SER A 27 50.94 -34.91 -1.90
N ALA A 28 49.93 -35.14 -2.74
CA ALA A 28 50.16 -35.63 -4.09
C ALA A 28 48.93 -35.48 -5.01
N ASP A 29 48.46 -34.26 -5.27
CA ASP A 29 47.84 -33.98 -6.59
C ASP A 29 47.83 -32.47 -6.92
N PHE A 30 49.01 -31.86 -7.01
CA PHE A 30 49.17 -30.64 -7.81
C PHE A 30 49.29 -31.08 -9.27
N THR A 31 48.15 -31.35 -9.92
CA THR A 31 48.06 -31.43 -11.38
C THR A 31 48.06 -29.99 -11.93
N ASP A 32 49.25 -29.39 -12.00
CA ASP A 32 49.56 -28.31 -12.93
C ASP A 32 49.74 -28.95 -14.31
N THR A 33 48.79 -28.80 -15.23
CA THR A 33 49.00 -28.81 -16.70
C THR A 33 47.73 -28.37 -17.42
N GLU A 34 47.87 -27.27 -18.17
CA GLU A 34 47.04 -26.78 -19.29
C GLU A 34 45.71 -26.08 -18.93
N SER A 35 45.87 -24.85 -18.43
CA SER A 35 44.90 -23.78 -18.63
C SER A 35 44.82 -23.42 -20.13
N GLU A 36 44.05 -24.17 -20.91
CA GLU A 36 43.54 -23.69 -22.20
C GLU A 36 42.47 -22.62 -21.93
N LEU A 37 42.92 -21.38 -21.71
CA LEU A 37 42.07 -20.21 -21.96
C LEU A 37 41.79 -20.18 -23.47
N SER A 38 40.71 -20.83 -23.88
CA SER A 38 40.02 -20.44 -25.12
C SER A 38 39.38 -19.08 -24.87
N ASP A 39 40.20 -18.03 -25.05
CA ASP A 39 39.78 -16.66 -25.32
C ASP A 39 39.22 -16.60 -26.74
N ASP A 40 38.01 -17.13 -26.95
CA ASP A 40 37.08 -16.67 -27.99
C ASP A 40 35.71 -17.32 -27.72
N ASP A 41 34.62 -16.56 -27.87
CA ASP A 41 33.24 -17.07 -27.95
C ASP A 41 32.44 -17.44 -26.67
N GLN A 42 32.66 -16.83 -25.50
CA GLN A 42 31.65 -16.86 -24.42
C GLN A 42 31.19 -15.50 -23.88
N ILE A 43 31.53 -14.39 -24.54
CA ILE A 43 30.91 -13.07 -24.30
C ILE A 43 29.60 -12.91 -25.10
N SER A 44 29.01 -14.01 -25.57
CA SER A 44 27.81 -14.00 -26.42
C SER A 44 26.71 -14.91 -25.90
N ALA A 45 26.49 -14.90 -24.59
CA ALA A 45 25.17 -15.18 -24.00
C ALA A 45 25.26 -14.85 -22.51
N ALA A 46 25.26 -13.57 -22.15
CA ALA A 46 24.70 -13.23 -20.84
C ALA A 46 23.30 -13.85 -20.85
N PRO A 47 23.00 -14.86 -20.02
CA PRO A 47 21.66 -15.41 -19.96
C PRO A 47 20.72 -14.24 -19.69
N GLN A 48 19.56 -14.20 -20.35
CA GLN A 48 18.50 -13.26 -20.01
C GLN A 48 18.00 -13.62 -18.60
N GLU A 49 18.79 -13.27 -17.58
CA GLU A 49 18.52 -13.54 -16.18
C GLU A 49 17.44 -12.58 -15.71
N SER A 50 16.29 -13.14 -15.36
CA SER A 50 15.21 -12.35 -14.77
C SER A 50 15.65 -11.82 -13.42
N ILE A 51 15.08 -10.68 -13.00
CA ILE A 51 15.26 -10.17 -11.63
C ILE A 51 14.89 -11.26 -10.60
N SER A 52 13.93 -12.13 -10.93
CA SER A 52 13.57 -13.29 -10.11
C SER A 52 14.70 -14.31 -9.97
N ASP A 53 15.45 -14.59 -11.04
CA ASP A 53 16.58 -15.55 -11.01
C ASP A 53 17.74 -15.00 -10.20
N ARG A 54 18.01 -13.69 -10.32
CA ARG A 54 19.00 -13.02 -9.46
C ARG A 54 18.62 -13.04 -7.98
N ILE A 55 17.33 -12.85 -7.66
CA ILE A 55 16.84 -12.94 -6.27
C ILE A 55 16.94 -14.38 -5.76
N LEU A 56 16.63 -15.38 -6.60
CA LEU A 56 16.76 -16.79 -6.27
C LEU A 56 18.22 -17.20 -6.03
N ALA A 57 19.15 -16.77 -6.89
CA ALA A 57 20.58 -17.02 -6.72
C ALA A 57 21.12 -16.41 -5.41
N LEU A 58 20.66 -15.20 -5.07
CA LEU A 58 21.04 -14.55 -3.81
C LEU A 58 20.51 -15.30 -2.57
N LYS A 59 19.38 -16.03 -2.69
CA LYS A 59 18.79 -16.85 -1.61
C LYS A 59 19.71 -17.99 -1.15
N ASP A 60 20.50 -18.56 -2.05
CA ASP A 60 21.35 -19.71 -1.76
C ASP A 60 22.66 -19.33 -1.05
N ILE A 61 23.13 -18.09 -1.23
CA ILE A 61 24.31 -17.54 -0.54
C ILE A 61 23.99 -17.10 0.90
N LEU A 62 22.70 -17.00 1.28
CA LEU A 62 22.29 -16.44 2.56
C LEU A 62 22.33 -17.46 3.73
N PRO A 63 23.02 -17.15 4.84
CA PRO A 63 23.09 -18.01 6.03
C PRO A 63 21.72 -18.19 6.75
N PRO A 64 21.58 -19.21 7.63
CA PRO A 64 20.31 -19.54 8.29
C PRO A 64 19.72 -18.38 9.12
N ARG A 65 20.59 -17.55 9.70
CA ARG A 65 20.20 -16.38 10.50
C ARG A 65 19.48 -15.32 9.67
N THR A 66 19.99 -15.06 8.46
CA THR A 66 19.36 -14.11 7.52
C THR A 66 18.05 -14.64 6.94
N ARG A 67 17.89 -15.96 6.77
CA ARG A 67 16.63 -16.56 6.31
C ARG A 67 15.48 -16.33 7.30
N ARG A 68 15.72 -16.53 8.60
CA ARG A 68 14.72 -16.25 9.66
C ARG A 68 14.42 -14.76 9.80
N TYR A 69 15.44 -13.91 9.71
CA TYR A 69 15.23 -12.46 9.76
C TYR A 69 14.38 -12.00 8.57
N LEU A 70 14.72 -12.43 7.35
CA LEU A 70 13.99 -12.06 6.14
C LEU A 70 12.54 -12.58 6.16
N SER A 71 12.29 -13.82 6.61
CA SER A 71 10.93 -14.31 6.73
C SER A 71 10.13 -13.50 7.76
N SER A 72 10.74 -13.13 8.90
CA SER A 72 10.06 -12.34 9.93
C SER A 72 9.76 -10.90 9.48
N THR A 73 10.66 -10.27 8.72
CA THR A 73 10.46 -8.92 8.20
C THR A 73 9.43 -8.91 7.07
N LEU A 74 9.48 -9.88 6.16
CA LEU A 74 8.48 -10.06 5.10
C LEU A 74 7.10 -10.40 5.66
N GLN A 75 7.01 -11.27 6.67
CA GLN A 75 5.75 -11.58 7.34
C GLN A 75 5.15 -10.33 8.02
N SER A 76 6.01 -9.52 8.64
CA SER A 76 5.58 -8.29 9.32
C SER A 76 5.13 -7.21 8.33
N THR A 77 5.87 -6.99 7.25
CA THR A 77 5.50 -6.02 6.20
C THR A 77 4.28 -6.47 5.41
N SER A 78 4.23 -7.73 4.97
CA SER A 78 3.06 -8.31 4.32
C SER A 78 1.84 -8.24 5.22
N GLY A 79 1.99 -8.55 6.52
CA GLY A 79 0.93 -8.43 7.52
C GLY A 79 0.41 -7.01 7.69
N LEU A 80 1.27 -5.98 7.66
CA LEU A 80 0.86 -4.57 7.71
C LEU A 80 0.13 -4.13 6.46
N ILE A 81 0.62 -4.52 5.28
CA ILE A 81 -0.03 -4.21 4.00
C ILE A 81 -1.41 -4.85 3.94
N GLN A 82 -1.54 -6.12 4.32
CA GLN A 82 -2.81 -6.83 4.31
C GLN A 82 -3.80 -6.25 5.32
N LYS A 83 -3.33 -5.90 6.53
CA LYS A 83 -4.15 -5.18 7.52
C LYS A 83 -4.57 -3.80 7.01
N GLY A 84 -3.66 -3.06 6.39
CA GLY A 84 -3.92 -1.75 5.80
C GLY A 84 -4.93 -1.81 4.65
N ALA A 85 -4.80 -2.80 3.77
CA ALA A 85 -5.74 -3.03 2.66
C ALA A 85 -7.12 -3.43 3.16
N TRP A 86 -7.22 -4.29 4.18
CA TRP A 86 -8.50 -4.71 4.75
C TRP A 86 -9.18 -3.59 5.54
N PHE A 87 -8.42 -2.86 6.36
CA PHE A 87 -8.92 -1.70 7.09
C PHE A 87 -9.30 -0.56 6.15
N GLY A 88 -8.45 -0.27 5.16
CA GLY A 88 -8.69 0.73 4.13
C GLY A 88 -9.88 0.37 3.24
N GLY A 89 -10.02 -0.89 2.85
CA GLY A 89 -11.17 -1.37 2.09
C GLY A 89 -12.48 -1.24 2.87
N LYS A 90 -12.48 -1.63 4.15
CA LYS A 90 -13.63 -1.42 5.03
C LYS A 90 -13.94 0.05 5.26
N GLY A 91 -12.93 0.87 5.52
CA GLY A 91 -13.06 2.31 5.70
C GLY A 91 -13.63 2.97 4.46
N LEU A 92 -13.02 2.74 3.29
CA LEU A 92 -13.45 3.29 2.01
C LEU A 92 -14.87 2.84 1.65
N TRP A 93 -15.21 1.58 1.92
CA TRP A 93 -16.58 1.08 1.75
C TRP A 93 -17.56 1.85 2.64
N THR A 94 -17.29 1.95 3.94
CA THR A 94 -18.16 2.66 4.88
C THR A 94 -18.28 4.15 4.58
N LEU A 95 -17.19 4.81 4.17
CA LEU A 95 -17.20 6.20 3.73
C LEU A 95 -17.99 6.37 2.44
N SER A 96 -17.83 5.45 1.47
CA SER A 96 -18.58 5.48 0.22
C SER A 96 -20.09 5.37 0.46
N THR A 97 -20.51 4.38 1.25
CA THR A 97 -21.94 4.20 1.58
C THR A 97 -22.46 5.34 2.45
N GLY A 98 -21.68 5.79 3.43
CA GLY A 98 -22.06 6.91 4.31
C GLY A 98 -22.17 8.23 3.56
N ALA A 99 -21.25 8.49 2.63
CA ALA A 99 -21.32 9.65 1.75
C ALA A 99 -22.59 9.60 0.89
N LEU A 100 -22.92 8.48 0.24
CA LEU A 100 -24.14 8.39 -0.56
C LEU A 100 -25.41 8.63 0.28
N MET A 101 -25.45 8.14 1.52
CA MET A 101 -26.61 8.29 2.38
C MET A 101 -26.79 9.74 2.89
N LEU A 102 -25.69 10.45 3.17
CA LEU A 102 -25.72 11.82 3.71
C LEU A 102 -25.71 12.89 2.62
N MET A 103 -25.01 12.63 1.51
CA MET A 103 -24.79 13.60 0.44
C MET A 103 -26.05 13.81 -0.39
N VAL A 104 -26.93 12.80 -0.52
CA VAL A 104 -28.20 12.94 -1.24
C VAL A 104 -29.15 13.95 -0.56
N PRO A 105 -29.51 13.81 0.73
CA PRO A 105 -30.33 14.82 1.42
C PRO A 105 -29.66 16.18 1.47
N PHE A 106 -28.34 16.21 1.70
CA PHE A 106 -27.58 17.46 1.74
C PHE A 106 -27.58 18.19 0.39
N ALA A 107 -27.48 17.46 -0.71
CA ALA A 107 -27.53 18.04 -2.06
C ALA A 107 -28.89 18.69 -2.36
N ILE A 108 -30.00 18.08 -1.92
CA ILE A 108 -31.34 18.64 -2.14
C ILE A 108 -31.52 19.95 -1.37
N ALA A 109 -31.10 19.99 -0.09
CA ALA A 109 -31.21 21.19 0.73
C ALA A 109 -30.47 22.40 0.12
N LEU A 110 -29.29 22.19 -0.47
CA LEU A 110 -28.53 23.26 -1.15
C LEU A 110 -29.21 23.78 -2.43
N VAL A 111 -29.94 22.92 -3.14
CA VAL A 111 -30.62 23.31 -4.39
C VAL A 111 -31.89 24.12 -4.11
N GLU A 112 -32.60 23.83 -3.03
CA GLU A 112 -33.81 24.57 -2.64
C GLU A 112 -33.53 26.06 -2.41
N GLU A 113 -32.41 26.40 -1.77
CA GLU A 113 -32.03 27.81 -1.56
C GLU A 113 -31.84 28.56 -2.88
N GLN A 114 -31.26 27.92 -3.90
CA GLN A 114 -31.09 28.55 -5.21
C GLN A 114 -32.42 28.75 -5.94
N GLN A 115 -33.33 27.78 -5.83
CA GLN A 115 -34.66 27.88 -6.43
C GLN A 115 -35.48 29.02 -5.84
N ILE A 116 -35.43 29.20 -4.51
CA ILE A 116 -36.14 30.30 -3.84
C ILE A 116 -35.58 31.65 -4.28
N VAL A 117 -34.25 31.80 -4.33
CA VAL A 117 -33.61 33.04 -4.77
C VAL A 117 -33.96 33.41 -6.21
N GLU A 118 -34.07 32.42 -7.11
CA GLU A 118 -34.52 32.66 -8.50
C GLU A 118 -36.00 33.06 -8.56
N GLN A 119 -36.87 32.39 -7.79
CA GLN A 119 -38.28 32.76 -7.68
C GLN A 119 -38.47 34.18 -7.13
N GLU A 120 -37.71 34.56 -6.10
CA GLU A 120 -37.74 35.92 -5.55
C GLU A 120 -37.33 36.96 -6.61
N LYS A 121 -36.32 36.65 -7.43
CA LYS A 121 -35.91 37.52 -8.55
C LYS A 121 -36.99 37.64 -9.60
N GLU A 122 -37.67 36.55 -9.97
CA GLU A 122 -38.79 36.59 -10.93
C GLU A 122 -39.98 37.41 -10.40
N ILE A 123 -40.34 37.23 -9.13
CA ILE A 123 -41.43 38.00 -8.50
C ILE A 123 -41.06 39.48 -8.48
N LYS A 124 -39.84 39.82 -8.03
CA LYS A 124 -39.37 41.20 -8.01
C LYS A 124 -39.32 41.84 -9.42
N ALA A 125 -38.94 41.07 -10.43
CA ALA A 125 -38.95 41.53 -11.81
C ALA A 125 -40.39 41.75 -12.33
N ARG A 126 -41.35 40.90 -11.95
CA ARG A 126 -42.77 41.08 -12.29
C ARG A 126 -43.39 42.27 -11.56
N GLU A 127 -43.10 42.45 -10.28
CA GLU A 127 -43.58 43.60 -9.48
C GLU A 127 -43.00 44.92 -10.01
N GLY A 128 -41.68 44.98 -10.25
CA GLY A 128 -41.03 46.15 -10.83
C GLY A 128 -41.49 46.47 -12.25
N ALA A 129 -41.84 45.45 -13.06
CA ALA A 129 -42.44 45.66 -14.39
C ALA A 129 -43.91 46.09 -14.31
N GLY A 130 -44.68 45.60 -13.34
CA GLY A 130 -46.08 45.97 -13.12
C GLY A 130 -46.26 47.42 -12.67
N GLU A 131 -45.30 47.97 -11.90
CA GLU A 131 -45.29 49.38 -11.49
C GLU A 131 -44.95 50.32 -12.66
N ILE A 132 -44.14 49.88 -13.63
CA ILE A 132 -43.79 50.68 -14.82
C ILE A 132 -44.90 50.63 -15.90
N LEU A 133 -45.68 49.54 -15.95
CA LEU A 133 -46.77 49.36 -16.94
C LEU A 133 -48.13 49.90 -16.47
N THR A 134 -48.23 50.51 -15.29
CA THR A 134 -49.46 51.19 -14.83
C THR A 134 -49.28 52.72 -14.80
N PRO A 135 -49.14 53.42 -15.96
CA PRO A 135 -49.32 54.86 -16.00
C PRO A 135 -50.83 55.17 -15.95
N GLY A 136 -51.33 55.53 -14.77
CA GLY A 136 -52.47 56.43 -14.61
C GLY A 136 -53.84 55.99 -15.14
N VAL A 137 -54.50 55.04 -14.48
CA VAL A 137 -55.98 54.99 -14.44
C VAL A 137 -56.42 55.69 -13.16
N GLY A 138 -56.60 57.01 -13.22
CA GLY A 138 -57.17 57.76 -12.11
C GLY A 138 -56.81 59.23 -12.06
N THR A 139 -57.27 60.03 -13.02
CA THR A 139 -57.71 61.42 -12.77
C THR A 139 -58.65 61.83 -13.90
N GLY A 140 -59.87 61.30 -13.86
CA GLY A 140 -61.03 61.99 -14.42
C GLY A 140 -61.73 62.71 -13.27
N LYS A 141 -61.57 64.04 -13.15
CA LYS A 141 -62.51 64.95 -12.48
C LYS A 141 -62.06 66.41 -12.56
N GLY A 142 -62.90 67.22 -13.19
CA GLY A 142 -63.22 68.57 -12.69
C GLY A 142 -62.54 69.74 -13.38
N LEU A 143 -63.39 70.51 -14.09
CA LEU A 143 -63.31 71.94 -14.41
C LEU A 143 -62.43 72.37 -15.59
#